data_AF-A0A196SJ18-F1
#
_entry.id   AF-A0A196SJ18-F1
#
_cell.length_a   1.000
_cell.length_b   1.000
_cell.length_c   1.000
_cell.angle_alpha   90.00
_cell.angle_beta   90.00
_cell.angle_gamma   90.00
#
_symmetry.space_group_name_H-M   'P 1'
#
loop_
_entity.id
_entity.type
_entity.pdbx_description
1 polymer ?
#
loop_
_entity_poly.entity_id
_entity_poly.type
_entity_poly.pdbx_seq_one_letter_code
_entity_poly.pdbx_strand_id
1 'polypeptide(L)' 'MSEYTPEQLEAALQNVRNELNQGHMQEIMKSIQEKCFNLCISSPGASLSNKDKTCLSNCSDRYIDTMQEVSKAIAK' A
#
# COMPACT_ATOMS: atom_id res chain seq x y z
N MET A 1 15.28 -26.20 -22.51
CA MET A 1 14.39 -25.17 -21.94
C MET A 1 13.11 -25.87 -21.57
N SER A 2 12.86 -26.05 -20.28
CA SER A 2 11.80 -26.90 -19.73
C SER A 2 10.42 -26.47 -20.23
N GLU A 3 9.74 -27.37 -20.93
CA GLU A 3 8.31 -27.24 -21.24
C GLU A 3 7.52 -27.28 -19.93
N TYR A 4 6.98 -26.13 -19.53
CA TYR A 4 5.98 -26.07 -18.46
C TYR A 4 4.67 -26.67 -18.99
N THR A 5 4.01 -27.53 -18.22
CA THR A 5 2.64 -27.96 -18.54
C THR A 5 1.69 -26.76 -18.46
N PRO A 6 0.53 -26.78 -19.14
CA PRO A 6 -0.46 -25.70 -19.04
C PRO A 6 -0.83 -25.34 -17.59
N GLU A 7 -0.94 -26.34 -16.70
CA GLU A 7 -1.24 -26.12 -15.28
C GLU A 7 -0.07 -25.45 -14.54
N GLN A 8 1.18 -25.82 -14.85
CA GLN A 8 2.37 -25.21 -14.26
C GLN A 8 2.51 -23.74 -14.69
N LEU A 9 2.16 -23.42 -15.94
CA LEU A 9 2.17 -22.05 -16.44
C LEU A 9 1.11 -21.20 -15.75
N GLU A 10 -0.10 -21.73 -15.55
CA GLU A 10 -1.17 -21.02 -14.84
C GLU A 10 -0.80 -20.73 -13.39
N ALA A 11 -0.25 -21.74 -12.68
CA ALA A 11 0.25 -21.56 -11.32
C ALA A 11 1.38 -20.53 -11.25
N ALA A 12 2.32 -20.54 -12.20
CA ALA A 12 3.40 -19.55 -12.27
C ALA A 12 2.86 -18.13 -12.51
N LEU A 13 1.90 -17.96 -13.43
CA LEU A 13 1.26 -16.67 -13.67
C LEU A 13 0.50 -16.16 -12.45
N GLN A 14 -0.17 -17.05 -11.71
CA GLN A 14 -0.84 -16.69 -10.47
C GLN A 14 0.15 -16.22 -9.40
N ASN A 15 1.30 -16.89 -9.28
CA ASN A 15 2.36 -16.47 -8.35
C ASN A 15 2.90 -15.09 -8.70
N VAL A 16 3.19 -14.83 -9.99
CA VAL A 16 3.64 -13.51 -10.45
C VAL A 16 2.61 -12.43 -10.14
N ARG A 17 1.31 -12.69 -10.38
CA ARG A 17 0.24 -11.74 -10.01
C ARG A 17 0.21 -11.46 -8.52
N ASN A 18 0.36 -12.49 -7.69
CA ASN A 18 0.38 -12.33 -6.24
C ASN A 18 1.58 -11.48 -5.79
N GLU A 19 2.77 -11.71 -6.36
CA GLU A 19 3.97 -10.92 -6.07
C GLU A 19 3.82 -9.45 -6.47
N LEU A 20 3.26 -9.18 -7.66
CA LEU A 20 2.98 -7.81 -8.11
C LEU A 20 2.00 -7.10 -7.16
N ASN A 21 0.94 -7.79 -6.75
CA ASN A 21 -0.04 -7.24 -5.80
C ASN A 21 0.62 -6.94 -4.44
N GLN A 22 1.48 -7.82 -3.94
CA GLN A 22 2.21 -7.61 -2.70
C GLN A 22 3.18 -6.43 -2.79
N GLY A 23 3.94 -6.32 -3.89
CA GLY A 23 4.85 -5.20 -4.15
C GLY A 23 4.10 -3.87 -4.19
N HIS A 24 2.97 -3.83 -4.89
CA HIS A 24 2.12 -2.65 -4.95
C HIS A 24 1.58 -2.24 -3.57
N MET A 25 1.12 -3.20 -2.76
CA MET A 25 0.71 -2.92 -1.38
C MET A 25 1.85 -2.39 -0.51
N GLN A 26 3.07 -2.91 -0.66
CA GLN A 26 4.25 -2.43 0.05
C GLN A 26 4.55 -0.96 -0.28
N GLU A 27 4.45 -0.57 -1.55
CA GLU A 27 4.66 0.82 -1.99
C GLU A 27 3.62 1.78 -1.42
N ILE A 28 2.34 1.37 -1.38
CA ILE A 28 1.27 2.13 -0.74
C ILE A 28 1.58 2.30 0.75
N MET A 29 1.93 1.22 1.45
CA MET A 29 2.24 1.25 2.87
C MET A 29 3.44 2.14 3.17
N LYS A 30 4.49 2.12 2.35
CA LYS A 30 5.63 3.02 2.47
C LYS A 30 5.21 4.48 2.28
N SER A 31 4.40 4.76 1.27
CA SER A 31 3.91 6.11 1.00
C SER A 31 3.05 6.66 2.14
N ILE A 32 2.19 5.83 2.73
CA ILE A 32 1.37 6.17 3.90
C ILE A 32 2.29 6.47 5.09
N GLN A 33 3.27 5.61 5.36
CA GLN A 33 4.21 5.81 6.46
C GLN A 33 4.92 7.16 6.33
N GLU A 34 5.52 7.46 5.18
CA GLU A 34 6.25 8.71 4.96
C GLU A 34 5.35 9.94 5.08
N LYS A 35 4.20 9.95 4.39
CA LYS A 35 3.32 11.12 4.34
C LYS A 35 2.62 11.37 5.66
N CYS A 36 2.05 10.34 6.26
CA CYS A 36 1.30 10.48 7.50
C CYS A 36 2.21 10.72 8.69
N PHE A 37 3.43 10.17 8.71
CA PHE A 37 4.40 10.53 9.74
C PHE A 37 4.75 12.01 9.69
N ASN A 38 5.14 12.53 8.52
CA ASN A 38 5.50 13.94 8.35
C ASN A 38 4.34 14.90 8.66
N LEU A 39 3.11 14.50 8.36
CA LEU A 39 1.93 15.32 8.63
C LEU A 39 1.54 15.32 10.11
N CYS A 40 1.60 14.16 10.75
CA CYS A 40 0.98 13.96 12.07
C CYS A 40 1.97 14.05 13.23
N ILE A 41 3.25 13.72 13.03
CA ILE A 41 4.24 13.62 14.10
C ILE A 41 5.13 14.85 14.10
N SER A 42 4.81 15.81 14.98
CA SER A 42 5.55 17.06 15.13
C SER A 42 6.69 17.00 16.16
N SER A 43 6.56 16.13 17.17
CA SER A 43 7.57 15.92 18.20
C SER A 43 7.68 14.43 18.52
N PRO A 44 8.63 13.70 17.91
CA PRO A 44 8.82 12.28 18.15
C PRO A 44 9.15 12.01 19.63
N GLY A 45 8.53 10.98 20.20
CA GLY A 45 8.77 10.53 21.56
C GLY A 45 8.69 9.01 21.66
N ALA A 46 8.87 8.47 22.88
CA ALA A 46 8.81 7.02 23.12
C ALA A 46 7.41 6.42 22.90
N SER A 47 6.37 7.25 22.82
CA SER A 47 4.99 6.82 22.57
C SER A 47 4.23 7.86 21.74
N LEU A 48 3.21 7.38 21.03
CA LEU A 48 2.29 8.23 20.29
C LEU A 48 1.23 8.80 21.25
N SER A 49 1.03 10.11 21.20
CA SER A 49 -0.09 10.74 21.89
C SER A 49 -1.43 10.31 21.27
N ASN A 50 -2.54 10.53 21.98
CA ASN A 50 -3.87 10.25 21.40
C ASN A 50 -4.12 11.11 20.15
N LYS A 51 -3.61 12.36 20.12
CA LYS A 51 -3.72 13.24 18.96
C LYS A 51 -2.97 12.66 17.75
N ASP A 52 -1.76 12.14 17.96
CA ASP A 52 -0.96 11.51 16.90
C ASP A 52 -1.69 10.29 16.33
N LYS A 53 -2.23 9.41 17.18
CA LYS A 53 -2.99 8.23 16.77
C LYS A 53 -4.23 8.59 15.94
N THR A 54 -5.01 9.56 16.41
CA THR A 54 -6.20 10.03 15.67
C THR A 54 -5.81 10.65 14.33
N CYS A 55 -4.74 11.46 14.29
CA CYS A 55 -4.24 12.03 13.04
C CYS A 55 -3.79 10.94 12.06
N LEU A 56 -2.99 9.98 12.53
CA LEU A 56 -2.48 8.88 11.70
C LEU A 56 -3.63 8.05 11.11
N SER A 57 -4.61 7.66 11.92
CA SER A 57 -5.81 6.95 11.46
C SER A 57 -6.55 7.74 10.39
N ASN A 58 -6.76 9.04 10.62
CA ASN A 58 -7.45 9.87 9.65
C ASN A 58 -6.66 10.05 8.35
N CYS A 59 -5.34 10.19 8.45
CA CYS A 59 -4.45 10.36 7.31
C CYS A 59 -4.38 9.09 6.46
N SER A 60 -4.20 7.91 7.07
CA SER A 60 -4.09 6.65 6.34
C SER A 60 -5.36 6.36 5.54
N ASP A 61 -6.53 6.50 6.16
CA ASP A 61 -7.81 6.26 5.50
C ASP A 61 -8.00 7.21 4.31
N ARG A 62 -7.80 8.53 4.53
CA ARG A 62 -7.94 9.54 3.47
C ARG A 62 -6.95 9.34 2.33
N TYR A 63 -5.74 8.87 2.64
CA TYR A 63 -4.75 8.54 1.62
C TYR A 63 -5.24 7.40 0.73
N ILE A 64 -5.73 6.32 1.34
CA ILE A 64 -6.26 5.16 0.60
C ILE A 64 -7.47 5.57 -0.24
N ASP A 65 -8.44 6.28 0.35
CA ASP A 65 -9.63 6.77 -0.36
C ASP A 65 -9.24 7.60 -1.59
N THR A 66 -8.30 8.54 -1.41
CA THR A 66 -7.81 9.39 -2.50
C THR A 66 -7.11 8.58 -3.59
N MET A 67 -6.26 7.63 -3.21
CA MET A 67 -5.55 6.78 -4.17
C MET A 67 -6.51 5.89 -4.98
N GLN A 68 -7.60 5.41 -4.36
CA GLN A 68 -8.63 4.66 -5.06
C GLN A 68 -9.36 5.52 -6.10
N GLU A 69 -9.74 6.75 -5.74
CA GLU A 69 -10.39 7.68 -6.66
C GLU A 69 -9.47 8.11 -7.82
N VAL A 70 -8.19 8.39 -7.53
CA VAL A 70 -7.19 8.70 -8.56
C VAL A 70 -7.00 7.50 -9.50
N SER A 71 -6.91 6.29 -8.98
CA SER A 71 -6.77 5.07 -9.81
C SER A 71 -7.96 4.89 -10.75
N LYS A 72 -9.19 5.11 -10.26
CA LYS A 72 -10.41 5.07 -11.11
C LYS A 72 -10.40 6.16 -12.18
N ALA A 73 -9.90 7.36 -11.85
CA ALA A 73 -9.85 8.47 -12.78
C ALA A 73 -8.84 8.25 -13.92
N ILE A 74 -7.68 7.63 -13.61
CA ILE A 74 -6.61 7.36 -14.58
C ILE A 74 -6.91 6.12 -15.44
N ALA A 75 -7.67 5.16 -14.93
CA ALA A 75 -8.02 3.94 -15.67
C ALA A 75 -9.15 4.13 -16.73
N LYS A 76 -9.61 5.37 -16.95
CA LYS A 76 -10.53 5.75 -18.03
C LYS A 76 -9.75 6.15 -19.28
#